data_AF-A0A4V3RPQ4-F1
#
_entry.id   AF-A0A4V3RPQ4-F1
#
_cell.length_a   1.000
_cell.length_b   1.000
_cell.length_c   1.000
_cell.angle_alpha   90.00
_cell.angle_beta   90.00
_cell.angle_gamma   90.00
#
_symmetry.space_group_name_H-M   'P 1'
#
loop_
_entity.id
_entity.type
_entity.pdbx_description
1 polymer ?
#
loop_
_entity_poly.entity_id
_entity_poly.type
_entity_poly.pdbx_seq_one_letter_code
_entity_poly.pdbx_strand_id
1 'polypeptide(L)'
;MAESKRNEKAAQQQQARAKAVEVTMRDGKFSGLTKRNEDYLFHLDKALTEKNYDPEQKEQVLTEMYQELKEKQKQGVVATKLYGTVTEKAELIVNGPKKSEAPTELPKFWILALDNGLIMFIMFCIMYTLLGVFSPKQADVSGGWITLLATSTIAGVGLAFFYRSMLSARKEKGKKRWIKTILITLELILIWVVAFGVIAFIPVSINRTMEPIVYAILAGLGYLVRRYLKKKYNFRSVMF
;
A
#
# COMPACT_ATOMS: atom_id res chain seq x y z
N MET A 1 42.38 13.40 -58.02
CA MET A 1 41.16 12.62 -58.34
C MET A 1 41.13 11.21 -57.73
N ALA A 2 42.27 10.55 -57.44
CA ALA A 2 42.28 9.21 -56.86
C ALA A 2 41.95 9.18 -55.35
N GLU A 3 42.36 10.20 -54.59
CA GLU A 3 42.13 10.28 -53.14
C GLU A 3 40.68 10.61 -52.77
N SER A 4 40.00 11.47 -53.54
CA SER A 4 38.58 11.79 -53.30
C SER A 4 37.68 10.56 -53.48
N LYS A 5 37.94 9.76 -54.53
CA LYS A 5 37.22 8.48 -54.76
C LYS A 5 37.47 7.43 -53.68
N ARG A 6 38.64 7.46 -53.04
CA ARG A 6 38.99 6.55 -51.93
C ARG A 6 38.28 6.95 -50.63
N ASN A 7 38.18 8.24 -50.37
CA ASN A 7 37.48 8.78 -49.21
C ASN A 7 35.96 8.62 -49.32
N GLU A 8 35.38 8.80 -50.50
CA GLU A 8 33.96 8.54 -50.78
C GLU A 8 33.60 7.07 -50.58
N LYS A 9 34.43 6.14 -51.07
CA LYS A 9 34.24 4.70 -50.83
C LYS A 9 34.35 4.33 -49.36
N ALA A 10 35.30 4.92 -48.61
CA ALA A 10 35.42 4.68 -47.17
C ALA A 10 34.21 5.21 -46.40
N ALA A 11 33.69 6.38 -46.74
CA ALA A 11 32.48 6.96 -46.14
C ALA A 11 31.23 6.13 -46.44
N GLN A 12 31.07 5.66 -47.68
CA GLN A 12 29.98 4.76 -48.07
C GLN A 12 30.08 3.40 -47.34
N GLN A 13 31.29 2.87 -47.17
CA GLN A 13 31.51 1.61 -46.46
C GLN A 13 31.29 1.77 -44.94
N GLN A 14 31.60 2.93 -44.35
CA GLN A 14 31.24 3.28 -42.98
C GLN A 14 29.73 3.46 -42.81
N GLN A 15 29.05 4.12 -43.75
CA GLN A 15 27.58 4.24 -43.72
C GLN A 15 26.90 2.89 -43.93
N ALA A 16 27.42 2.05 -44.82
CA ALA A 16 26.91 0.70 -45.04
C ALA A 16 27.14 -0.20 -43.82
N ARG A 17 28.31 -0.09 -43.16
CA ARG A 17 28.58 -0.77 -41.89
C ARG A 17 27.72 -0.23 -40.75
N ALA A 18 27.50 1.08 -40.65
CA ALA A 18 26.63 1.68 -39.66
C ALA A 18 25.17 1.25 -39.85
N LYS A 19 24.68 1.23 -41.10
CA LYS A 19 23.36 0.70 -41.45
C LYS A 19 23.26 -0.80 -41.21
N ALA A 20 24.30 -1.59 -41.55
CA ALA A 20 24.31 -3.03 -41.31
C ALA A 20 24.33 -3.36 -39.82
N VAL A 21 25.06 -2.60 -39.00
CA VAL A 21 25.07 -2.71 -37.53
C VAL A 21 23.74 -2.27 -36.93
N GLU A 22 23.09 -1.24 -37.49
CA GLU A 22 21.74 -0.82 -37.08
C GLU A 22 20.67 -1.88 -37.41
N VAL A 23 20.80 -2.58 -38.56
CA VAL A 23 19.89 -3.65 -38.98
C VAL A 23 20.10 -4.93 -38.17
N THR A 24 21.35 -5.34 -37.90
CA THR A 24 21.62 -6.56 -37.11
C THR A 24 21.26 -6.43 -35.64
N MET A 25 21.22 -5.22 -35.06
CA MET A 25 20.63 -5.00 -33.74
C MET A 25 19.09 -4.99 -33.76
N ARG A 26 18.46 -4.65 -34.90
CA ARG A 26 17.00 -4.53 -35.08
C ARG A 26 16.28 -5.84 -35.37
N ASP A 27 17.00 -6.86 -35.83
CA ASP A 27 16.48 -8.23 -36.01
C ASP A 27 16.57 -9.04 -34.70
N GLY A 28 16.31 -8.39 -33.56
CA GLY A 28 16.29 -9.01 -32.24
C GLY A 28 14.93 -9.60 -31.86
N LYS A 29 14.89 -10.30 -30.71
CA LYS A 29 13.70 -10.91 -30.07
C LYS A 29 12.46 -9.98 -30.01
N PHE A 30 12.65 -8.66 -30.06
CA PHE A 30 11.60 -7.65 -29.96
C PHE A 30 11.44 -6.78 -31.22
N SER A 31 11.82 -7.32 -32.39
CA SER A 31 11.71 -6.62 -33.66
C SER A 31 10.27 -6.15 -33.96
N GLY A 32 10.16 -5.01 -34.64
CA GLY A 32 8.87 -4.37 -34.96
C GLY A 32 8.31 -3.46 -33.87
N LEU A 33 9.03 -3.27 -32.76
CA LEU A 33 8.75 -2.20 -31.80
C LEU A 33 9.48 -0.90 -32.19
N THR A 34 9.01 0.23 -31.67
CA THR A 34 9.78 1.48 -31.69
C THR A 34 11.05 1.33 -30.84
N LYS A 35 12.11 2.06 -31.19
CA LYS A 35 13.40 2.01 -30.48
C LYS A 35 13.25 2.11 -28.95
N ARG A 36 12.42 3.05 -28.46
CA ARG A 36 12.19 3.23 -27.02
C ARG A 36 11.51 2.03 -26.35
N ASN A 37 10.64 1.33 -27.06
CA ASN A 37 9.92 0.16 -26.53
C ASN A 37 10.78 -1.10 -26.60
N GLU A 38 11.57 -1.24 -27.67
CA GLU A 38 12.56 -2.29 -27.83
C GLU A 38 13.65 -2.21 -26.75
N ASP A 39 14.25 -1.03 -26.55
CA ASP A 39 15.24 -0.77 -25.50
C ASP A 39 14.68 -1.14 -24.11
N TYR A 40 13.41 -0.81 -23.84
CA TYR A 40 12.75 -1.14 -22.59
C TYR A 40 12.66 -2.65 -22.34
N LEU A 41 12.20 -3.43 -23.33
CA LEU A 41 12.08 -4.88 -23.18
C LEU A 41 13.43 -5.58 -23.08
N PHE A 42 14.45 -5.09 -23.79
CA PHE A 42 15.81 -5.60 -23.67
C PHE A 42 16.37 -5.41 -22.25
N HIS A 43 16.21 -4.21 -21.69
CA HIS A 43 16.62 -3.94 -20.31
C HIS A 43 15.79 -4.73 -19.29
N LEU A 44 14.51 -4.96 -19.56
CA LEU A 44 13.65 -5.77 -18.69
C LEU A 44 14.07 -7.25 -18.69
N ASP A 45 14.34 -7.83 -19.86
CA ASP A 45 14.84 -9.22 -19.97
C ASP A 45 16.16 -9.40 -19.22
N LYS A 46 17.08 -8.44 -19.36
CA LYS A 46 18.32 -8.43 -18.59
C LYS A 46 18.07 -8.35 -17.08
N ALA A 47 17.21 -7.44 -16.62
CA ALA A 47 16.90 -7.27 -15.21
C ALA A 47 16.22 -8.50 -14.58
N LEU A 48 15.36 -9.20 -15.33
CA LEU A 48 14.72 -10.45 -14.88
C LEU A 48 15.73 -11.60 -14.82
N THR A 49 16.66 -11.65 -15.77
CA THR A 49 17.75 -12.64 -15.79
C THR A 49 18.71 -12.43 -14.61
N GLU A 50 19.11 -11.18 -14.33
CA GLU A 50 19.95 -10.84 -13.16
C GLU A 50 19.29 -11.20 -11.83
N LYS A 51 17.95 -11.22 -11.78
CA LYS A 51 17.16 -11.60 -10.59
C LYS A 51 16.88 -13.11 -10.50
N ASN A 52 17.45 -13.94 -11.37
CA ASN A 52 17.19 -15.39 -11.45
C ASN A 52 15.69 -15.73 -11.52
N TYR A 53 14.91 -14.92 -12.25
CA TYR A 53 13.49 -15.20 -12.46
C TYR A 53 13.30 -16.44 -13.34
N ASP A 54 12.19 -17.15 -13.14
CA ASP A 54 11.91 -18.39 -13.87
C ASP A 54 11.93 -18.17 -15.39
N PRO A 55 12.72 -18.93 -16.17
CA PRO A 55 12.88 -18.71 -17.61
C PRO A 55 11.58 -18.84 -18.42
N GLU A 56 10.70 -19.79 -18.07
CA GLU A 56 9.44 -20.02 -18.78
C GLU A 56 8.46 -18.87 -18.52
N GLN A 57 8.32 -18.46 -17.26
CA GLN A 57 7.50 -17.30 -16.89
C GLN A 57 8.06 -16.00 -17.46
N LYS A 58 9.40 -15.85 -17.52
CA LYS A 58 10.05 -14.71 -18.13
C LYS A 58 9.67 -14.57 -19.61
N GLU A 59 9.73 -15.67 -20.36
CA GLU A 59 9.38 -15.71 -21.79
C GLU A 59 7.92 -15.29 -22.00
N GLN A 60 7.00 -15.81 -21.18
CA GLN A 60 5.57 -15.49 -21.23
C GLN A 60 5.33 -13.99 -20.98
N VAL A 61 5.87 -13.46 -19.87
CA VAL A 61 5.70 -12.04 -19.50
C VAL A 61 6.26 -11.11 -20.57
N LEU A 62 7.45 -11.40 -21.10
CA LEU A 62 8.05 -10.58 -22.17
C LEU A 62 7.25 -10.66 -23.46
N THR A 63 6.67 -11.81 -23.79
CA THR A 63 5.82 -12.00 -24.99
C THR A 63 4.51 -11.22 -24.88
N GLU A 64 3.84 -11.28 -23.74
CA GLU A 64 2.62 -10.52 -23.48
C GLU A 64 2.88 -9.01 -23.58
N MET A 65 3.96 -8.54 -22.94
CA MET A 65 4.35 -7.12 -23.00
C MET A 65 4.76 -6.70 -24.42
N TYR A 66 5.40 -7.57 -25.20
CA TYR A 66 5.70 -7.31 -26.59
C TYR A 66 4.44 -7.09 -27.43
N GLN A 67 3.43 -7.96 -27.29
CA GLN A 67 2.17 -7.81 -28.05
C GLN A 67 1.43 -6.53 -27.67
N GLU A 68 1.32 -6.24 -26.38
CA GLU A 68 0.65 -5.02 -25.90
C GLU A 68 1.36 -3.75 -26.40
N LEU A 69 2.70 -3.73 -26.38
CA LEU A 69 3.47 -2.61 -26.91
C LEU A 69 3.32 -2.47 -28.42
N LYS A 70 3.27 -3.58 -29.16
CA LYS A 70 3.11 -3.57 -30.62
C LYS A 70 1.76 -2.97 -31.04
N GLU A 71 0.71 -3.19 -30.25
CA GLU A 71 -0.59 -2.58 -30.45
C GLU A 71 -0.61 -1.09 -30.06
N LYS A 72 -0.15 -0.79 -28.83
CA LYS A 72 -0.27 0.56 -28.25
C LYS A 72 0.72 1.57 -28.84
N GLN A 73 1.85 1.13 -29.39
CA GLN A 73 2.79 2.03 -30.05
C GLN A 73 2.20 2.73 -31.28
N LYS A 74 1.17 2.15 -31.93
CA LYS A 74 0.43 2.81 -33.03
C LYS A 74 -0.25 4.09 -32.57
N GLN A 75 -0.51 4.22 -31.27
CA GLN A 75 -1.10 5.38 -30.61
C GLN A 75 -0.03 6.31 -29.97
N GLY A 76 1.25 6.07 -30.24
CA GLY A 76 2.36 6.84 -29.67
C GLY A 76 2.64 6.55 -28.18
N VAL A 77 2.10 5.46 -27.63
CA VAL A 77 2.36 5.07 -26.24
C VAL A 77 3.72 4.38 -26.13
N VAL A 78 4.53 4.85 -25.17
CA VAL A 78 5.86 4.31 -24.87
C VAL A 78 5.79 3.40 -23.65
N ALA A 79 6.61 2.35 -23.60
CA ALA A 79 6.67 1.36 -22.52
C ALA A 79 6.83 1.98 -21.12
N THR A 80 7.64 3.04 -20.98
CA THR A 80 7.81 3.74 -19.70
C THR A 80 6.54 4.42 -19.19
N LYS A 81 5.68 4.90 -20.10
CA LYS A 81 4.38 5.47 -19.74
C LYS A 81 3.37 4.39 -19.34
N LEU A 82 3.49 3.20 -19.93
CA LEU A 82 2.57 2.08 -19.72
C LEU A 82 2.91 1.26 -18.47
N TYR A 83 4.20 1.08 -18.20
CA TYR A 83 4.70 0.14 -17.19
C TYR A 83 5.54 0.77 -16.08
N GLY A 84 5.86 2.06 -16.18
CA GLY A 84 6.80 2.71 -15.27
C GLY A 84 8.26 2.45 -15.68
N THR A 85 9.19 2.57 -14.74
CA THR A 85 10.61 2.28 -15.03
C THR A 85 10.86 0.78 -15.13
N VAL A 86 11.92 0.39 -15.85
CA VAL A 86 12.32 -1.03 -15.98
C VAL A 86 12.56 -1.66 -14.60
N THR A 87 13.21 -0.94 -13.69
CA THR A 87 13.51 -1.42 -12.33
C THR A 87 12.23 -1.67 -11.54
N GLU A 88 11.28 -0.73 -11.56
CA GLU A 88 9.99 -0.90 -10.88
C GLU A 88 9.21 -2.09 -11.46
N LYS A 89 9.14 -2.21 -12.78
CA LYS A 89 8.41 -3.31 -13.43
C LYS A 89 9.07 -4.66 -13.17
N ALA A 90 10.41 -4.74 -13.22
CA ALA A 90 11.15 -5.96 -12.89
C ALA A 90 10.93 -6.36 -11.43
N GLU A 91 10.93 -5.41 -10.50
CA GLU A 91 10.59 -5.68 -9.10
C GLU A 91 9.16 -6.15 -8.91
N LEU A 92 8.18 -5.56 -9.63
CA LEU A 92 6.78 -5.96 -9.58
C LEU A 92 6.56 -7.38 -10.11
N ILE A 93 7.26 -7.77 -11.17
CA ILE A 93 7.19 -9.12 -11.75
C ILE A 93 7.77 -10.15 -10.76
N VAL A 94 8.92 -9.84 -10.16
CA VAL A 94 9.62 -10.80 -9.27
C VAL A 94 8.98 -10.89 -7.88
N ASN A 95 8.55 -9.77 -7.31
CA ASN A 95 8.08 -9.71 -5.91
C ASN A 95 6.56 -9.54 -5.77
N GLY A 96 5.83 -9.43 -6.87
CA GLY A 96 4.42 -9.03 -6.87
C GLY A 96 4.23 -7.52 -6.58
N PRO A 97 2.98 -7.03 -6.55
CA PRO A 97 2.70 -5.64 -6.18
C PRO A 97 3.34 -5.33 -4.83
N LYS A 98 4.21 -4.31 -4.78
CA LYS A 98 4.82 -3.84 -3.52
C LYS A 98 3.69 -3.67 -2.49
N LYS A 99 3.64 -4.57 -1.51
CA LYS A 99 2.88 -4.36 -0.28
C LYS A 99 3.39 -3.03 0.24
N SER A 100 2.58 -1.97 0.16
CA SER A 100 3.04 -0.61 0.48
C SER A 100 3.84 -0.71 1.78
N GLU A 101 5.12 -0.39 1.72
CA GLU A 101 5.99 -0.52 2.88
C GLU A 101 5.28 0.17 4.04
N ALA A 102 4.98 -0.60 5.10
CA ALA A 102 4.28 -0.02 6.24
C ALA A 102 5.07 1.21 6.68
N PRO A 103 4.41 2.34 7.01
CA PRO A 103 5.08 3.61 7.21
C PRO A 103 6.33 3.46 8.09
N THR A 104 7.49 3.89 7.57
CA THR A 104 8.77 3.83 8.28
C THR A 104 8.75 4.70 9.53
N GLU A 105 7.85 5.69 9.57
CA GLU A 105 7.59 6.56 10.70
C GLU A 105 6.10 6.70 10.98
N LEU A 106 5.72 6.64 12.26
CA LEU A 106 4.37 6.90 12.73
C LEU A 106 4.22 8.36 13.15
N PRO A 107 2.99 8.91 13.09
CA PRO A 107 2.66 10.16 13.77
C PRO A 107 3.01 10.13 15.26
N LYS A 108 2.99 11.31 15.90
CA LYS A 108 3.11 11.42 17.37
C LYS A 108 2.07 10.52 18.04
N PHE A 109 2.44 9.91 19.17
CA PHE A 109 1.61 8.93 19.88
C PHE A 109 0.17 9.39 20.07
N TRP A 110 -0.02 10.62 20.58
CA TRP A 110 -1.35 11.18 20.83
C TRP A 110 -2.17 11.44 19.56
N ILE A 111 -1.53 11.75 18.44
CA ILE A 111 -2.21 11.93 17.15
C ILE A 111 -2.70 10.57 16.64
N LEU A 112 -1.85 9.54 16.76
CA LEU A 112 -2.20 8.17 16.40
C LEU A 112 -3.30 7.62 17.31
N ALA A 113 -3.21 7.86 18.62
CA ALA A 113 -4.21 7.43 19.59
C ALA A 113 -5.56 8.11 19.36
N LEU A 114 -5.54 9.41 19.05
CA LEU A 114 -6.75 10.16 18.73
C LEU A 114 -7.39 9.67 17.41
N ASP A 115 -6.61 9.46 16.34
CA ASP A 115 -7.17 8.95 15.07
C ASP A 115 -7.78 7.55 15.24
N ASN A 116 -7.07 6.65 15.93
CA ASN A 116 -7.54 5.29 16.20
C ASN A 116 -8.77 5.28 17.12
N GLY A 117 -8.79 6.13 18.16
CA GLY A 117 -9.93 6.21 19.07
C GLY A 117 -11.15 6.81 18.38
N LEU A 118 -10.95 7.84 17.56
CA LEU A 118 -12.03 8.50 16.83
C LEU A 118 -12.64 7.58 15.77
N ILE A 119 -11.84 6.79 15.05
CA ILE A 119 -12.39 5.82 14.08
C ILE A 119 -13.14 4.68 14.77
N MET A 120 -12.64 4.18 15.91
CA MET A 120 -13.36 3.18 16.71
C MET A 120 -14.68 3.73 17.24
N PHE A 121 -14.69 4.98 17.70
CA PHE A 121 -15.90 5.66 18.14
C PHE A 121 -16.94 5.80 17.02
N ILE A 122 -16.51 6.25 15.83
CA ILE A 122 -17.38 6.35 14.65
C ILE A 122 -17.94 4.97 14.29
N MET A 123 -17.10 3.94 14.28
CA MET A 123 -17.51 2.58 13.94
C MET A 123 -18.54 2.02 14.93
N PHE A 124 -18.34 2.23 16.24
CA PHE A 124 -19.33 1.86 17.24
C PHE A 124 -20.62 2.65 17.08
N CYS A 125 -20.56 3.95 16.82
CA CYS A 125 -21.76 4.75 16.58
C CYS A 125 -22.56 4.23 15.36
N ILE A 126 -21.88 3.92 14.25
CA ILE A 126 -22.53 3.32 13.07
C ILE A 126 -23.13 1.96 13.43
N MET A 127 -22.37 1.10 14.11
CA MET A 127 -22.82 -0.22 14.54
C MET A 127 -24.07 -0.12 15.43
N TYR A 128 -24.10 0.76 16.42
CA TYR A 128 -25.24 0.94 17.33
C TYR A 128 -26.42 1.68 16.69
N THR A 129 -26.18 2.50 15.66
CA THR A 129 -27.26 3.01 14.81
C THR A 129 -27.97 1.84 14.11
N LEU A 130 -27.20 0.95 13.47
CA LEU A 130 -27.75 -0.20 12.75
C LEU A 130 -28.42 -1.20 13.70
N LEU A 131 -27.75 -1.57 14.80
CA LEU A 131 -28.33 -2.46 15.81
C LEU A 131 -29.58 -1.86 16.44
N GLY A 132 -29.61 -0.56 16.70
CA GLY A 132 -30.78 0.10 17.26
C GLY A 132 -32.00 0.11 16.33
N VAL A 133 -31.78 0.07 15.01
CA VAL A 133 -32.87 -0.01 14.02
C VAL A 133 -33.32 -1.46 13.77
N PHE A 134 -32.38 -2.40 13.62
CA PHE A 134 -32.69 -3.77 13.22
C PHE A 134 -32.84 -4.76 14.39
N SER A 135 -32.19 -4.50 15.52
CA SER A 135 -32.14 -5.37 16.70
C SER A 135 -32.19 -4.58 18.03
N PRO A 136 -33.28 -3.85 18.34
CA PRO A 136 -33.32 -2.90 19.46
C PRO A 136 -32.98 -3.53 20.82
N LYS A 137 -33.48 -4.75 21.08
CA LYS A 137 -33.18 -5.50 22.31
C LYS A 137 -31.69 -5.79 22.51
N GLN A 138 -30.95 -5.96 21.42
CA GLN A 138 -29.51 -6.25 21.46
C GLN A 138 -28.69 -4.96 21.63
N ALA A 139 -29.18 -3.85 21.09
CA ALA A 139 -28.56 -2.54 21.29
C ALA A 139 -28.58 -2.13 22.78
N ASP A 140 -29.69 -2.39 23.49
CA ASP A 140 -29.86 -2.02 24.90
C ASP A 140 -28.90 -2.70 25.88
N VAL A 141 -28.40 -3.90 25.55
CA VAL A 141 -27.52 -4.67 26.45
C VAL A 141 -26.07 -4.16 26.42
N SER A 142 -25.65 -3.46 25.36
CA SER A 142 -24.23 -3.12 25.14
C SER A 142 -23.95 -1.68 24.66
N GLY A 143 -24.99 -0.91 24.33
CA GLY A 143 -24.87 0.40 23.67
C GLY A 143 -24.60 1.60 24.57
N GLY A 144 -24.29 1.42 25.86
CA GLY A 144 -24.14 2.54 26.79
C GLY A 144 -23.13 3.59 26.32
N TRP A 145 -23.51 4.86 26.25
CA TRP A 145 -22.68 5.92 25.65
C TRP A 145 -21.32 6.10 26.34
N ILE A 146 -21.26 5.88 27.66
CA ILE A 146 -20.01 5.94 28.44
C ILE A 146 -19.12 4.78 28.06
N THR A 147 -19.69 3.58 27.93
CA THR A 147 -18.95 2.39 27.46
C THR A 147 -18.38 2.63 26.08
N LEU A 148 -19.15 3.18 25.12
CA LEU A 148 -18.64 3.48 23.79
C LEU A 148 -17.46 4.46 23.84
N LEU A 149 -17.59 5.54 24.61
CA LEU A 149 -16.52 6.54 24.72
C LEU A 149 -15.26 5.96 25.39
N ALA A 150 -15.43 5.20 26.47
CA ALA A 150 -14.34 4.56 27.20
C ALA A 150 -13.64 3.51 26.33
N THR A 151 -14.38 2.56 25.74
CA THR A 151 -13.83 1.53 24.85
C THR A 151 -13.11 2.13 23.65
N SER A 152 -13.66 3.18 23.03
CA SER A 152 -13.02 3.86 21.89
C SER A 152 -11.72 4.53 22.30
N THR A 153 -11.71 5.20 23.46
CA THR A 153 -10.50 5.86 23.99
C THR A 153 -9.41 4.83 24.27
N ILE A 154 -9.78 3.73 24.95
CA ILE A 154 -8.87 2.63 25.26
C ILE A 154 -8.36 1.98 23.98
N ALA A 155 -9.23 1.71 23.00
CA ALA A 155 -8.84 1.17 21.71
C ALA A 155 -7.85 2.10 20.99
N GLY A 156 -8.10 3.41 21.04
CA GLY A 156 -7.21 4.41 20.46
C GLY A 156 -5.80 4.36 21.04
N VAL A 157 -5.71 4.44 22.37
CA VAL A 157 -4.43 4.39 23.10
C VAL A 157 -3.75 3.03 22.92
N GLY A 158 -4.49 1.94 23.07
CA GLY A 158 -3.99 0.56 22.95
C GLY A 158 -3.46 0.26 21.55
N LEU A 159 -4.17 0.67 20.49
CA LEU A 159 -3.71 0.51 19.11
C LEU A 159 -2.51 1.40 18.81
N ALA A 160 -2.46 2.63 19.32
CA ALA A 160 -1.29 3.49 19.16
C ALA A 160 -0.05 2.90 19.83
N PHE A 161 -0.20 2.34 21.04
CA PHE A 161 0.83 1.60 21.73
C PHE A 161 1.26 0.38 20.90
N PHE A 162 0.30 -0.45 20.48
CA PHE A 162 0.56 -1.65 19.71
C PHE A 162 1.33 -1.36 18.42
N TYR A 163 0.90 -0.40 17.61
CA TYR A 163 1.57 -0.09 16.35
C TYR A 163 3.00 0.42 16.56
N ARG A 164 3.21 1.27 17.57
CA ARG A 164 4.54 1.79 17.89
C ARG A 164 5.47 0.69 18.42
N SER A 165 4.96 -0.16 19.31
CA SER A 165 5.69 -1.32 19.83
C SER A 165 6.01 -2.32 18.73
N MET A 166 5.08 -2.55 17.80
CA MET A 166 5.27 -3.47 16.67
C MET A 166 6.36 -2.97 15.70
N LEU A 167 6.47 -1.66 15.47
CA LEU A 167 7.60 -1.09 14.73
C LEU A 167 8.93 -1.32 15.45
N SER A 168 8.97 -1.20 16.78
CA SER A 168 10.16 -1.54 17.57
C SER A 168 10.51 -3.03 17.47
N ALA A 169 9.51 -3.91 17.39
CA ALA A 169 9.74 -5.34 17.20
C ALA A 169 10.29 -5.67 15.80
N ARG A 170 9.90 -4.94 14.76
CA ARG A 170 10.42 -5.13 13.40
C ARG A 170 11.92 -4.87 13.27
N LYS A 171 12.52 -4.10 14.18
CA LYS A 171 13.97 -3.86 14.24
C LYS A 171 14.75 -5.10 14.70
N GLU A 172 14.11 -6.03 15.40
CA GLU A 172 14.70 -7.29 15.83
C GLU A 172 14.72 -8.32 14.69
N LYS A 173 15.61 -9.33 14.78
CA LYS A 173 15.69 -10.44 13.80
C LYS A 173 15.47 -11.81 14.47
N GLY A 174 15.03 -12.79 13.67
CA GLY A 174 14.89 -14.19 14.08
C GLY A 174 13.99 -14.40 15.30
N LYS A 175 14.41 -15.29 16.21
CA LYS A 175 13.66 -15.68 17.42
C LYS A 175 13.31 -14.47 18.32
N LYS A 176 14.21 -13.49 18.44
CA LYS A 176 13.99 -12.28 19.26
C LYS A 176 12.79 -11.46 18.78
N ARG A 177 12.64 -11.29 17.45
CA ARG A 177 11.47 -10.63 16.86
C ARG A 177 10.17 -11.35 17.20
N TRP A 178 10.19 -12.68 17.11
CA TRP A 178 9.01 -13.50 17.37
C TRP A 178 8.57 -13.39 18.83
N ILE A 179 9.51 -13.54 19.78
CA ILE A 179 9.25 -13.37 21.22
C ILE A 179 8.71 -11.97 21.52
N LYS A 180 9.37 -10.92 21.01
CA LYS A 180 8.93 -9.54 21.24
C LYS A 180 7.52 -9.27 20.67
N THR A 181 7.19 -9.85 19.51
CA THR A 181 5.86 -9.76 18.92
C THR A 181 4.79 -10.43 19.80
N ILE A 182 5.10 -11.61 20.35
CA ILE A 182 4.19 -12.30 21.28
C ILE A 182 3.98 -11.45 22.54
N LEU A 183 5.07 -10.95 23.14
CA LEU A 183 4.98 -10.15 24.36
C LEU A 183 4.14 -8.89 24.16
N ILE A 184 4.33 -8.16 23.05
CA ILE A 184 3.53 -6.97 22.72
C ILE A 184 2.05 -7.33 22.54
N THR A 185 1.76 -8.47 21.90
CA THR A 185 0.38 -8.92 21.71
C THR A 185 -0.26 -9.29 23.06
N LEU A 186 0.46 -9.99 23.92
CA LEU A 186 -0.01 -10.33 25.27
C LEU A 186 -0.26 -9.09 26.12
N GLU A 187 0.62 -8.09 26.02
CA GLU A 187 0.47 -6.81 26.71
C GLU A 187 -0.77 -6.05 26.22
N LEU A 188 -1.03 -6.04 24.91
CA LEU A 188 -2.26 -5.48 24.36
C LEU A 188 -3.51 -6.20 24.90
N ILE A 189 -3.50 -7.54 24.92
CA ILE A 189 -4.60 -8.33 25.47
C ILE A 189 -4.82 -8.01 26.95
N LEU A 190 -3.75 -7.91 27.74
CA LEU A 190 -3.83 -7.56 29.16
C LEU A 190 -4.44 -6.17 29.35
N ILE A 191 -4.01 -5.17 28.56
CA ILE A 191 -4.62 -3.83 28.56
C ILE A 191 -6.12 -3.92 28.30
N TRP A 192 -6.55 -4.73 27.33
CA TRP A 192 -7.97 -4.93 27.03
C TRP A 192 -8.74 -5.60 28.17
N VAL A 193 -8.19 -6.65 28.79
CA VAL A 193 -8.83 -7.33 29.93
C VAL A 193 -9.03 -6.38 31.10
N VAL A 194 -7.98 -5.62 31.46
CA VAL A 194 -8.06 -4.62 32.54
C VAL A 194 -9.07 -3.53 32.19
N ALA A 195 -9.04 -3.03 30.96
CA ALA A 195 -9.98 -2.02 30.48
C ALA A 195 -11.44 -2.47 30.58
N PHE A 196 -11.77 -3.67 30.09
CA PHE A 196 -13.12 -4.21 30.18
C PHE A 196 -13.52 -4.49 31.63
N GLY A 197 -12.58 -4.93 32.47
CA GLY A 197 -12.79 -5.06 33.91
C GLY A 197 -13.18 -3.73 34.56
N VAL A 198 -12.51 -2.63 34.21
CA VAL A 198 -12.86 -1.28 34.70
C VAL A 198 -14.22 -0.82 34.18
N ILE A 199 -14.50 -1.04 32.90
CA ILE A 199 -15.77 -0.68 32.26
C ILE A 199 -16.96 -1.40 32.91
N ALA A 200 -16.76 -2.63 33.39
CA ALA A 200 -17.81 -3.39 34.07
C ALA A 200 -18.29 -2.73 35.37
N PHE A 201 -17.49 -1.85 35.99
CA PHE A 201 -17.90 -1.08 37.17
C PHE A 201 -18.70 0.18 36.82
N ILE A 202 -18.88 0.51 35.54
CA ILE A 202 -19.68 1.67 35.15
C ILE A 202 -21.16 1.40 35.48
N PRO A 203 -21.81 2.21 36.34
CA PRO A 203 -23.19 1.98 36.72
C PRO A 203 -24.15 2.11 35.53
N VAL A 204 -25.05 1.14 35.39
CA VAL A 204 -26.07 1.11 34.32
C VAL A 204 -26.99 2.35 34.39
N SER A 205 -27.17 2.93 35.57
CA SER A 205 -28.02 4.12 35.78
C SER A 205 -27.59 5.34 34.96
N ILE A 206 -26.26 5.53 34.79
CA ILE A 206 -25.66 6.63 34.02
C ILE A 206 -25.29 6.23 32.61
N ASN A 207 -24.99 4.94 32.40
CA ASN A 207 -24.54 4.40 31.12
C ASN A 207 -25.70 3.85 30.29
N ARG A 208 -26.66 4.72 29.99
CA ARG A 208 -27.85 4.37 29.22
C ARG A 208 -27.55 4.32 27.74
N THR A 209 -28.30 3.51 27.02
CA THR A 209 -28.37 3.57 25.56
C THR A 209 -29.07 4.85 25.12
N MET A 210 -28.67 5.37 23.97
CA MET A 210 -29.29 6.52 23.32
C MET A 210 -30.16 6.06 22.15
N GLU A 211 -31.00 6.96 21.63
CA GLU A 211 -31.74 6.65 20.42
C GLU A 211 -30.79 6.43 19.23
N PRO A 212 -31.14 5.54 18.27
CA PRO A 212 -30.30 5.23 17.12
C PRO A 212 -29.86 6.48 16.33
N ILE A 213 -30.75 7.47 16.22
CA ILE A 213 -30.47 8.73 15.51
C ILE A 213 -29.35 9.54 16.17
N VAL A 214 -29.20 9.46 17.50
CA VAL A 214 -28.15 10.17 18.22
C VAL A 214 -26.78 9.58 17.86
N TYR A 215 -26.66 8.25 17.80
CA TYR A 215 -25.43 7.61 17.35
C TYR A 215 -25.12 7.95 15.88
N ALA A 216 -26.13 8.03 15.01
CA ALA A 216 -25.93 8.41 13.62
C ALA A 216 -25.34 9.83 13.50
N ILE A 217 -25.87 10.79 14.28
CA ILE A 217 -25.35 12.16 14.35
C ILE A 217 -23.92 12.16 14.88
N LEU A 218 -23.62 11.42 15.96
CA LEU A 218 -22.29 11.33 16.53
C LEU A 218 -21.27 10.72 15.56
N ALA A 219 -21.67 9.73 14.77
CA ALA A 219 -20.83 9.17 13.70
C ALA A 219 -20.49 10.22 12.64
N GLY A 220 -21.50 10.98 12.18
CA GLY A 220 -21.31 12.08 11.23
C GLY A 220 -20.38 13.17 11.76
N LEU A 221 -20.63 13.64 12.99
CA LEU A 221 -19.78 14.63 13.67
C LEU A 221 -18.36 14.11 13.87
N GLY A 222 -18.22 12.87 14.35
CA GLY A 222 -16.92 12.22 14.54
C GLY A 222 -16.14 12.15 13.23
N TYR A 223 -16.78 11.80 12.11
CA TYR A 223 -16.15 11.80 10.80
C TYR A 223 -15.68 13.20 10.38
N LEU A 224 -16.50 14.23 10.58
CA LEU A 224 -16.12 15.62 10.27
C LEU A 224 -14.93 16.09 11.11
N VAL A 225 -14.95 15.81 12.41
CA VAL A 225 -13.83 16.09 13.32
C VAL A 225 -12.57 15.35 12.85
N ARG A 226 -12.69 14.06 12.50
CA ARG A 226 -11.56 13.25 11.99
C ARG A 226 -10.98 13.86 10.71
N ARG A 227 -11.84 14.23 9.77
CA ARG A 227 -11.45 14.85 8.50
C ARG A 227 -10.73 16.19 8.74
N TYR A 228 -11.24 17.01 9.64
CA TYR A 228 -10.60 18.27 10.03
C TYR A 228 -9.21 18.03 10.65
N LEU A 229 -9.09 17.09 11.59
CA LEU A 229 -7.82 16.76 12.25
C LEU A 229 -6.79 16.22 11.24
N LYS A 230 -7.20 15.35 10.31
CA LYS A 230 -6.34 14.86 9.23
C LYS A 230 -5.80 16.00 8.37
N LYS A 231 -6.65 16.96 7.99
CA LYS A 231 -6.22 18.15 7.23
C LYS A 231 -5.28 19.04 8.03
N LYS A 232 -5.55 19.23 9.33
CA LYS A 232 -4.74 20.09 10.22
C LYS A 232 -3.34 19.52 10.50
N TYR A 233 -3.25 18.22 10.73
CA TYR A 233 -2.00 17.56 11.15
C TYR A 233 -1.27 16.81 10.03
N ASN A 234 -1.81 16.81 8.81
CA ASN A 234 -1.22 16.25 7.59
C ASN A 234 -0.60 14.84 7.75
N PHE A 235 -1.29 13.94 8.46
CA PHE A 235 -0.84 12.56 8.61
C PHE A 235 -1.72 11.60 7.78
N ARG A 236 -1.07 10.60 7.18
CA ARG A 236 -1.77 9.49 6.53
C ARG A 236 -2.20 8.48 7.60
N SER A 237 -3.42 7.96 7.49
CA SER A 237 -3.85 6.88 8.38
C SER A 237 -2.98 5.65 8.14
N VAL A 238 -2.53 5.08 9.25
CA VAL A 238 -1.64 3.92 9.27
C VAL A 238 -2.41 2.64 8.93
N MET A 239 -3.74 2.70 9.03
CA MET A 239 -4.70 1.74 8.51
C MET A 239 -6.06 2.45 8.33
N PHE A 240 -6.65 2.32 7.14
CA PHE A 240 -7.90 2.97 6.66
C PHE A 240 -7.82 4.50 6.38
#